data_AF-A0A7V8YAE2-F1
#
_entry.id   AF-A0A7V8YAE2-F1
#
_cell.length_a   1.000
_cell.length_b   1.000
_cell.length_c   1.000
_cell.angle_alpha   90.00
_cell.angle_beta   90.00
_cell.angle_gamma   90.00
#
_symmetry.space_group_name_H-M   'P 1'
#
loop_
_entity.id
_entity.type
_entity.pdbx_description
1 polymer ?
#
loop_
_entity_poly.entity_id
_entity_poly.type
_entity_poly.pdbx_seq_one_letter_code
_entity_poly.pdbx_strand_id
1 'polypeptide(L)'
;MDQKAVREHALAHARAVLGGDLSRASEDLSEPAMAQAPGVMKRLPRPVKAVAVDSVEASGEAWTARINYSGEDRVTLVDSRWSDIDGRPRIVDLHVVD
;
A
#
# COMPACT_ATOMS: atom_id res chain seq x y z
N MET A 1 -16.59 4.21 -1.01
CA MET A 1 -15.74 3.59 0.04
C MET A 1 -15.52 4.57 1.20
N ASP A 2 -15.40 4.07 2.43
CA ASP A 2 -15.10 4.89 3.63
C ASP A 2 -13.67 4.65 4.18
N GLN A 3 -13.26 5.49 5.13
CA GLN A 3 -11.93 5.45 5.75
C GLN A 3 -11.61 4.10 6.42
N LYS A 4 -12.61 3.46 7.04
CA LYS A 4 -12.42 2.20 7.78
C LYS A 4 -12.12 1.07 6.80
N ALA A 5 -12.90 0.98 5.72
CA ALA A 5 -12.67 0.03 4.65
C ALA A 5 -11.27 0.19 4.04
N VAL A 6 -10.86 1.42 3.72
CA VAL A 6 -9.50 1.67 3.19
C VAL A 6 -8.42 1.21 4.17
N ARG A 7 -8.59 1.49 5.46
CA ARG A 7 -7.61 1.06 6.48
C ARG A 7 -7.48 -0.45 6.54
N GLU A 8 -8.60 -1.17 6.50
CA GLU A 8 -8.63 -2.64 6.52
C GLU A 8 -7.95 -3.21 5.26
N HIS A 9 -8.26 -2.68 4.07
CA HIS A 9 -7.65 -3.10 2.81
C HIS A 9 -6.16 -2.77 2.75
N ALA A 10 -5.74 -1.57 3.16
CA ALA A 10 -4.33 -1.18 3.22
C ALA A 10 -3.53 -2.05 4.18
N LEU A 11 -4.10 -2.40 5.34
CA LEU A 11 -3.46 -3.30 6.29
C LEU A 11 -3.35 -4.74 5.75
N ALA A 12 -4.39 -5.24 5.08
CA ALA A 12 -4.36 -6.55 4.45
C ALA A 12 -3.30 -6.61 3.33
N HIS A 13 -3.22 -5.59 2.49
CA HIS A 13 -2.19 -5.43 1.48
C HIS A 13 -0.78 -5.45 2.10
N ALA A 14 -0.54 -4.61 3.11
CA ALA A 14 0.76 -4.53 3.78
C ALA A 14 1.16 -5.86 4.43
N ARG A 15 0.20 -6.61 4.98
CA ARG A 15 0.44 -7.96 5.53
C ARG A 15 0.79 -8.98 4.47
N ALA A 16 0.20 -8.90 3.28
CA ALA A 16 0.58 -9.76 2.16
C ALA A 16 2.05 -9.48 1.75
N VAL A 17 2.43 -8.21 1.66
CA VAL A 17 3.83 -7.81 1.40
C VAL A 17 4.78 -8.31 2.51
N LEU A 18 4.41 -8.14 3.78
CA LEU A 18 5.17 -8.65 4.92
C LEU A 18 5.37 -10.17 4.85
N GLY A 19 4.33 -10.91 4.47
CA GLY A 19 4.38 -12.37 4.31
C GLY A 19 5.08 -12.86 3.04
N GLY A 20 5.49 -11.96 2.15
CA GLY A 20 6.04 -12.31 0.84
C GLY A 20 5.00 -12.81 -0.17
N ASP A 21 3.71 -12.67 0.13
CA ASP A 21 2.61 -13.04 -0.77
C ASP A 21 2.34 -11.90 -1.77
N LEU A 22 3.26 -11.77 -2.72
CA LEU A 22 3.18 -10.73 -3.75
C LEU A 22 2.02 -10.97 -4.74
N SER A 23 1.58 -12.23 -4.90
CA SER A 23 0.40 -12.55 -5.70
C SER A 23 -0.84 -11.90 -5.09
N ARG A 24 -1.09 -12.13 -3.79
CA ARG A 24 -2.22 -11.49 -3.09
C ARG A 24 -2.09 -9.98 -3.06
N ALA A 25 -0.89 -9.44 -2.79
CA ALA A 25 -0.68 -7.98 -2.78
C ALA A 25 -0.99 -7.35 -4.14
N SER A 26 -0.65 -8.03 -5.25
CA SER A 26 -0.88 -7.53 -6.60
C SER A 26 -2.36 -7.42 -6.97
N GLU A 27 -3.25 -8.20 -6.35
CA GLU A 27 -4.70 -8.13 -6.59
C GLU A 27 -5.30 -6.77 -6.19
N ASP A 28 -4.68 -6.08 -5.22
CA ASP A 28 -5.15 -4.76 -4.80
C ASP A 28 -4.71 -3.66 -5.78
N LEU A 29 -3.75 -3.91 -6.67
CA LEU A 29 -3.16 -2.90 -7.56
C LEU A 29 -3.96 -2.73 -8.84
N SER A 30 -4.24 -1.49 -9.24
CA SER A 30 -4.69 -1.17 -10.61
C SER A 30 -3.54 -1.36 -11.62
N GLU A 31 -3.83 -1.30 -12.92
CA GLU A 31 -2.79 -1.38 -13.96
C GLU A 31 -1.71 -0.28 -13.83
N PRO A 32 -2.05 1.02 -13.63
CA PRO A 32 -1.04 2.04 -13.34
C PRO A 32 -0.19 1.72 -12.10
N ALA A 33 -0.83 1.30 -11.00
CA ALA A 33 -0.12 1.00 -9.76
C ALA A 33 0.80 -0.23 -9.90
N MET A 34 0.38 -1.24 -10.69
CA MET A 34 1.22 -2.39 -11.06
C MET A 34 2.50 -1.95 -11.77
N ALA A 35 2.45 -0.95 -12.65
CA ALA A 35 3.64 -0.43 -13.32
C ALA A 35 4.58 0.33 -12.37
N GLN A 36 4.06 0.96 -11.32
CA GLN A 36 4.83 1.69 -10.31
C GLN A 36 5.45 0.75 -9.24
N ALA A 37 4.78 -0.35 -8.93
CA ALA A 37 5.15 -1.27 -7.85
C ALA A 37 6.63 -1.72 -7.88
N PRO A 38 7.26 -2.06 -9.03
CA PRO A 38 8.68 -2.42 -9.07
C PRO A 38 9.61 -1.31 -8.54
N GLY A 39 9.26 -0.04 -8.72
CA GLY A 39 10.02 1.09 -8.20
C GLY A 39 9.96 1.17 -6.67
N VAL A 40 8.76 1.01 -6.11
CA VAL A 40 8.52 0.98 -4.66
C VAL A 40 9.21 -0.22 -4.01
N MET A 41 9.07 -1.42 -4.60
CA MET A 41 9.67 -2.66 -4.10
C MET A 41 11.21 -2.63 -4.02
N LYS A 42 11.86 -1.77 -4.82
CA LYS A 42 13.32 -1.55 -4.72
C LYS A 42 13.71 -0.70 -3.50
N ARG A 43 12.80 0.11 -2.99
CA ARG A 43 13.02 0.98 -1.83
C ARG A 43 12.71 0.28 -0.51
N LEU A 44 11.73 -0.63 -0.50
CA LEU A 44 11.32 -1.35 0.70
C LEU A 44 12.49 -2.07 1.39
N PRO A 45 12.44 -2.20 2.74
CA PRO A 45 13.36 -3.07 3.46
C PRO A 45 13.29 -4.52 2.95
N ARG A 46 14.42 -5.22 3.00
CA ARG A 46 14.53 -6.63 2.60
C ARG A 46 15.28 -7.41 3.67
N PRO A 47 14.62 -8.31 4.41
CA PRO A 47 13.17 -8.56 4.42
C PRO A 47 12.38 -7.44 5.11
N VAL A 48 11.10 -7.31 4.79
CA VAL A 48 10.15 -6.56 5.63
C VAL A 48 9.92 -7.39 6.90
N LYS A 49 9.95 -6.75 8.07
CA LYS A 49 9.79 -7.40 9.39
C LYS A 49 8.52 -6.97 10.11
N ALA A 50 8.06 -5.75 9.86
CA ALA A 50 6.83 -5.21 10.44
C ALA A 50 6.16 -4.24 9.48
N VAL A 51 4.85 -4.10 9.63
CA VAL A 51 4.03 -3.14 8.89
C VAL A 51 3.03 -2.44 9.79
N ALA A 52 2.76 -1.16 9.52
CA ALA A 52 1.72 -0.39 10.17
C ALA A 52 1.04 0.56 9.16
N VAL A 53 -0.26 0.79 9.33
CA VAL A 53 -0.98 1.85 8.62
C VAL A 53 -1.07 3.05 9.56
N ASP A 54 -0.20 4.04 9.33
CA ASP A 54 -0.02 5.19 10.20
C ASP A 54 -1.23 6.14 10.08
N SER A 55 -1.60 6.51 8.85
CA SER A 55 -2.77 7.36 8.58
C SER A 55 -3.57 6.87 7.38
N VAL A 56 -4.85 7.28 7.35
CA VAL A 56 -5.74 7.15 6.19
C VAL A 56 -6.48 8.47 6.05
N GLU A 57 -6.19 9.20 4.98
CA GLU A 57 -6.65 10.57 4.78
C GLU A 57 -7.44 10.68 3.47
N ALA A 58 -8.48 11.51 3.45
CA ALA A 58 -9.23 11.76 2.23
C ALA A 58 -8.35 12.59 1.26
N SER A 59 -8.39 12.23 -0.03
CA SER A 59 -7.64 12.91 -1.09
C SER A 59 -8.54 13.12 -2.32
N GLY A 60 -9.41 14.14 -2.23
CA GLY A 60 -10.49 14.36 -3.19
C GLY A 60 -11.54 13.25 -3.06
N GLU A 61 -11.83 12.57 -4.16
CA GLU A 61 -12.77 11.42 -4.20
C GLU A 61 -12.12 10.08 -3.82
N ALA A 62 -10.82 10.09 -3.53
CA ALA A 62 -10.04 8.91 -3.14
C ALA A 62 -9.58 9.01 -1.68
N TRP A 63 -8.86 7.98 -1.23
CA TRP A 63 -8.20 7.96 0.07
C TRP A 63 -6.71 7.67 -0.10
N THR A 64 -5.87 8.23 0.74
CA THR A 64 -4.44 7.89 0.80
C THR A 64 -4.15 7.23 2.13
N ALA A 65 -3.62 6.01 2.10
CA ALA A 65 -3.12 5.32 3.27
C ALA A 65 -1.59 5.41 3.31
N ARG A 66 -1.05 5.95 4.40
CA ARG A 66 0.39 5.96 4.69
C ARG A 66 0.75 4.67 5.40
N ILE A 67 1.57 3.86 4.75
CA ILE A 67 2.00 2.55 5.25
C ILE A 67 3.48 2.62 5.60
N ASN A 68 3.80 2.24 6.83
CA ASN A 68 5.15 2.04 7.30
C ASN A 68 5.57 0.58 7.07
N TYR A 69 6.60 0.38 6.26
CA TYR A 69 7.29 -0.90 6.10
C TYR A 69 8.65 -0.82 6.82
N SER A 70 8.82 -1.61 7.87
CA SER A 70 10.04 -1.63 8.69
C SER A 70 10.82 -2.93 8.49
N GLY A 71 12.14 -2.85 8.35
CA GLY A 71 13.09 -3.96 8.38
C GLY A 71 14.19 -3.73 9.40
N GLU A 72 15.26 -4.53 9.34
CA GLU A 72 16.38 -4.44 10.29
C GLU A 72 17.16 -3.12 10.13
N ASP A 73 17.48 -2.72 8.90
CA ASP A 73 18.35 -1.56 8.64
C ASP A 73 17.62 -0.29 8.21
N ARG A 74 16.32 -0.40 7.88
CA ARG A 74 15.58 0.74 7.35
C ARG A 74 14.08 0.65 7.54
N VAL A 75 13.48 1.83 7.51
CA VAL A 75 12.04 2.05 7.39
C VAL A 75 11.77 2.70 6.04
N THR A 76 10.68 2.33 5.40
CA THR A 76 10.18 2.97 4.18
C THR A 76 8.70 3.29 4.37
N LEU A 77 8.36 4.57 4.22
CA LEU A 77 6.99 5.02 4.22
C LEU A 77 6.48 5.04 2.77
N VAL A 78 5.29 4.48 2.56
CA VAL A 78 4.64 4.45 1.24
C VAL A 78 3.25 5.02 1.38
N ASP A 79 2.96 6.05 0.60
CA ASP A 79 1.61 6.54 0.38
C ASP A 79 0.97 5.70 -0.74
N SER A 80 -0.12 5.01 -0.40
CA SER A 80 -0.95 4.25 -1.35
C SER A 80 -2.27 4.97 -1.53
N ARG A 81 -2.59 5.40 -2.75
CA ARG A 81 -3.86 6.04 -3.08
C ARG A 81 -4.87 4.96 -3.48
N TRP A 82 -6.02 4.96 -2.82
CA TRP A 82 -7.10 3.99 -2.99
C TRP A 82 -8.34 4.64 -3.61
N SER A 83 -8.86 4.02 -4.66
CA SER A 83 -10.13 4.37 -5.28
C SER A 83 -11.04 3.15 -5.34
N ASP A 84 -12.33 3.39 -5.50
CA ASP A 84 -13.27 2.36 -5.91
C ASP A 84 -13.13 2.15 -7.42
N ILE A 85 -12.88 0.91 -7.85
CA ILE A 85 -12.90 0.48 -9.25
C ILE A 85 -13.84 -0.73 -9.32
N ASP A 86 -14.94 -0.58 -10.05
CA ASP A 86 -15.97 -1.61 -10.24
C ASP A 86 -16.49 -2.24 -8.93
N GLY A 87 -16.67 -1.40 -7.89
CA GLY A 87 -17.17 -1.82 -6.58
C GLY A 87 -16.11 -2.45 -5.68
N ARG A 88 -14.82 -2.37 -6.05
CA ARG A 88 -13.70 -2.89 -5.26
C ARG A 88 -12.68 -1.79 -4.93
N PRO A 89 -12.23 -1.70 -3.68
CA PRO A 89 -11.08 -0.87 -3.33
C PRO A 89 -9.82 -1.33 -4.06
N ARG A 90 -9.19 -0.42 -4.82
CA ARG A 90 -7.95 -0.67 -5.55
C ARG A 90 -6.96 0.46 -5.31
N ILE A 91 -5.69 0.10 -5.19
CA ILE A 91 -4.58 1.05 -5.20
C ILE A 91 -4.43 1.56 -6.63
N VAL A 92 -4.54 2.87 -6.82
CA VAL A 92 -4.43 3.54 -8.12
C VAL A 92 -3.12 4.28 -8.30
N ASP A 93 -2.42 4.56 -7.21
CA ASP A 93 -1.12 5.25 -7.21
C ASP A 93 -0.30 4.84 -5.98
N LEU A 94 1.01 4.78 -6.14
CA LEU A 94 1.98 4.43 -5.12
C LEU A 94 3.14 5.43 -5.13
N HIS A 95 3.46 5.96 -3.96
CA HIS A 95 4.55 6.90 -3.79
C HIS A 95 5.38 6.56 -2.55
N VAL A 96 6.70 6.46 -2.69
CA VAL A 96 7.60 6.39 -1.53
C VAL A 96 7.78 7.80 -1.00
N VAL A 97 7.54 7.98 0.30
CA VAL A 97 7.76 9.26 0.97
C VAL A 97 9.24 9.34 1.34
N ASP A 98 9.92 10.37 0.82
CA ASP A 98 11.33 10.67 1.12
C ASP A 98 11.50 11.42 2.46
#